data_AF-A0ABD0UPP4-F1
#
_entry.id   AF-A0ABD0UPP4-F1
#
_cell.length_a   1.000
_cell.length_b   1.000
_cell.length_c   1.000
_cell.angle_alpha   90.00
_cell.angle_beta   90.00
_cell.angle_gamma   90.00
#
_symmetry.space_group_name_H-M   'P 1'
#
loop_
_entity.id
_entity.type
_entity.pdbx_description
1 polymer ?
#
loop_
_entity_poly.entity_id
_entity_poly.type
_entity_poly.pdbx_seq_one_letter_code
_entity_poly.pdbx_strand_id
1 'polypeptide(L)'
;MRRNLKKELVRSDGRRSYWLLKTEPAEWSWDDQLRSDGGVSPWDGVRNRQAQKNLKSMKCGDLCFFYHSGRERRVIGVVEVVRTWYSTTDDRGDDWEGAVDVRTVAEMRRAVDLRDIRAEAEAMKDFALLRQPRLSVVPVPERVWDRICEMGGGFGGEDNEGEDKKEVLSDPERDFGIVYDDQGFIQILQSPFFDVDLEVDHTVNDYIDRILETVVLAVEDQLGTVEWRLAADPK
;
A
#
# COMPACT_ATOMS: atom_id res chain seq x y z
N MET A 1 -5.37 -17.26 31.23
CA MET A 1 -6.29 -16.74 30.18
C MET A 1 -5.42 -16.17 29.05
N ARG A 2 -5.31 -16.89 27.92
CA ARG A 2 -4.42 -16.52 26.81
C ARG A 2 -5.03 -15.34 26.05
N ARG A 3 -4.41 -14.15 26.09
CA ARG A 3 -4.78 -13.02 25.22
C ARG A 3 -3.89 -13.03 23.98
N ASN A 4 -4.55 -12.90 22.83
CA ASN A 4 -3.98 -12.94 21.49
C ASN A 4 -2.88 -11.88 21.32
N LEU A 5 -1.67 -12.36 21.01
CA LEU A 5 -0.59 -11.54 20.46
C LEU A 5 -0.89 -11.34 18.96
N LYS A 6 -1.47 -10.19 18.58
CA LYS A 6 -1.35 -9.73 17.19
C LYS A 6 0.02 -9.06 17.05
N LYS A 7 1.03 -9.84 16.71
CA LYS A 7 2.32 -9.31 16.24
C LYS A 7 2.11 -8.84 14.81
N GLU A 8 1.88 -7.54 14.61
CA GLU A 8 2.01 -6.94 13.29
C GLU A 8 3.50 -6.91 12.92
N LEU A 9 3.81 -7.54 11.80
CA LEU A 9 5.16 -7.72 11.29
C LEU A 9 5.52 -6.52 10.40
N VAL A 10 5.61 -5.32 10.98
CA VAL A 10 6.06 -4.13 10.23
C VAL A 10 7.56 -4.28 9.92
N ARG A 11 7.94 -4.07 8.65
CA ARG A 11 9.34 -4.14 8.21
C ARG A 11 10.11 -2.96 8.80
N SER A 12 11.28 -3.22 9.36
CA SER A 12 12.23 -2.21 9.83
C SER A 12 12.97 -1.46 8.71
N ASP A 13 12.67 -1.72 7.42
CA ASP A 13 13.43 -1.20 6.27
C ASP A 13 12.68 -0.19 5.38
N GLY A 14 11.40 0.10 5.65
CA GLY A 14 10.61 1.05 4.86
C GLY A 14 10.42 0.72 3.37
N ARG A 15 10.92 -0.42 2.88
CA ARG A 15 10.90 -0.77 1.45
C ARG A 15 9.72 -1.66 1.09
N ARG A 16 8.82 -1.09 0.28
CA ARG A 16 7.66 -1.75 -0.32
C ARG A 16 8.10 -2.79 -1.35
N SER A 17 7.43 -3.93 -1.41
CA SER A 17 7.66 -4.94 -2.46
C SER A 17 6.61 -4.81 -3.57
N TYR A 18 7.00 -5.16 -4.79
CA TYR A 18 6.15 -5.04 -5.97
C TYR A 18 5.85 -6.39 -6.58
N TRP A 19 4.62 -6.53 -7.08
CA TRP A 19 4.11 -7.79 -7.63
C TRP A 19 3.29 -7.54 -8.88
N LEU A 20 2.98 -8.62 -9.61
CA LEU A 20 2.05 -8.63 -10.71
C LEU A 20 1.10 -9.81 -10.52
N LEU A 21 -0.19 -9.51 -10.59
CA LEU A 21 -1.29 -10.43 -10.39
C LEU A 21 -2.03 -10.64 -11.71
N LYS A 22 -2.08 -11.88 -12.19
CA LYS A 22 -2.75 -12.23 -13.45
C LYS A 22 -4.17 -12.73 -13.21
N THR A 23 -5.10 -12.18 -13.96
CA THR A 23 -6.48 -12.65 -14.06
C THR A 23 -6.90 -12.68 -15.53
N GLU A 24 -7.86 -13.53 -15.91
CA GLU A 24 -8.53 -13.41 -17.20
C GLU A 24 -9.72 -12.45 -17.06
N PRO A 25 -9.93 -11.49 -17.98
CA PRO A 25 -11.02 -10.51 -17.86
C PRO A 25 -12.41 -11.15 -17.84
N ALA A 26 -12.55 -12.37 -18.37
CA ALA A 26 -13.79 -13.12 -18.34
C ALA A 26 -14.08 -13.76 -16.97
N GLU A 27 -13.06 -13.90 -16.11
CA GLU A 27 -13.19 -14.44 -14.75
C GLU A 27 -13.26 -13.31 -13.72
N TRP A 28 -12.35 -12.34 -13.80
CA TRP A 28 -12.34 -11.14 -12.96
C TRP A 28 -11.66 -10.00 -13.71
N SER A 29 -12.45 -9.02 -14.14
CA SER A 29 -11.97 -7.84 -14.87
C SER A 29 -11.60 -6.68 -13.95
N TRP A 30 -10.94 -5.66 -14.50
CA TRP A 30 -10.73 -4.39 -13.80
C TRP A 30 -12.04 -3.73 -13.36
N ASP A 31 -13.08 -3.77 -14.19
CA ASP A 31 -14.40 -3.22 -13.82
C ASP A 31 -15.05 -3.99 -12.66
N ASP A 32 -14.80 -5.30 -12.54
CA ASP A 32 -15.25 -6.09 -11.39
C ASP A 32 -14.50 -5.68 -10.12
N GLN A 33 -13.19 -5.45 -10.23
CA GLN A 33 -12.37 -4.91 -9.13
C GLN A 33 -12.87 -3.54 -8.66
N LEU A 34 -13.18 -2.62 -9.59
CA LEU A 34 -13.68 -1.29 -9.25
C LEU A 34 -15.06 -1.33 -8.57
N ARG A 35 -15.89 -2.30 -8.95
CA ARG A 35 -17.26 -2.46 -8.41
C ARG A 35 -17.32 -3.28 -7.12
N SER A 36 -16.22 -3.90 -6.71
CA SER A 36 -16.19 -4.63 -5.44
C SER A 36 -16.29 -3.68 -4.25
N ASP A 37 -16.63 -4.20 -3.08
CA ASP A 37 -16.86 -3.38 -1.89
C ASP A 37 -15.59 -2.60 -1.50
N GLY A 38 -15.65 -1.27 -1.59
CA GLY A 38 -14.49 -0.39 -1.42
C GLY A 38 -13.34 -0.64 -2.41
N GLY A 39 -13.61 -1.29 -3.54
CA GLY A 39 -12.59 -1.75 -4.48
C GLY A 39 -11.71 -2.87 -3.93
N VAL A 40 -12.13 -3.55 -2.86
CA VAL A 40 -11.42 -4.66 -2.20
C VAL A 40 -11.93 -6.00 -2.69
N SER A 41 -11.03 -6.95 -2.98
CA SER A 41 -11.41 -8.32 -3.32
C SER A 41 -10.34 -9.33 -2.90
N PRO A 42 -10.73 -10.58 -2.59
CA PRO A 42 -9.77 -11.65 -2.36
C PRO A 42 -9.08 -12.04 -3.67
N TRP A 43 -7.77 -12.27 -3.60
CA TRP A 43 -6.98 -12.87 -4.67
C TRP A 43 -6.81 -14.37 -4.43
N ASP A 44 -7.89 -15.10 -4.67
CA ASP A 44 -8.01 -16.54 -4.44
C ASP A 44 -7.74 -17.38 -5.72
N GLY A 45 -8.11 -18.66 -5.71
CA GLY A 45 -8.04 -19.54 -6.89
C GLY A 45 -6.62 -19.91 -7.35
N VAL A 46 -5.57 -19.43 -6.69
CA VAL A 46 -4.19 -19.68 -7.09
C VAL A 46 -3.73 -21.08 -6.69
N ARG A 47 -3.64 -21.98 -7.68
CA ARG A 47 -3.24 -23.39 -7.48
C ARG A 47 -1.74 -23.66 -7.66
N ASN A 48 -0.99 -22.73 -8.25
CA ASN A 48 0.43 -22.93 -8.48
C ASN A 48 1.22 -22.70 -7.17
N ARG A 49 1.96 -23.70 -6.71
CA ARG A 49 2.73 -23.63 -5.44
C ARG A 49 3.71 -22.46 -5.36
N GLN A 50 4.36 -22.08 -6.47
CA GLN A 50 5.26 -20.93 -6.46
C GLN A 50 4.48 -19.61 -6.38
N ALA A 51 3.35 -19.50 -7.10
CA ALA A 51 2.47 -18.35 -7.00
C ALA A 51 1.88 -18.21 -5.58
N GLN A 52 1.49 -19.31 -4.95
CA GLN A 52 1.05 -19.33 -3.54
C GLN A 52 2.17 -18.88 -2.59
N LYS A 53 3.42 -19.33 -2.80
CA LYS A 53 4.55 -18.82 -2.02
C LYS A 53 4.74 -17.32 -2.17
N ASN A 54 4.53 -16.79 -3.38
CA ASN A 54 4.60 -15.35 -3.63
C ASN A 54 3.48 -14.61 -2.88
N LEU A 55 2.22 -15.09 -2.94
CA LEU A 55 1.11 -14.53 -2.15
C LEU A 55 1.40 -14.56 -0.64
N LYS A 56 1.90 -15.69 -0.13
CA LYS A 56 2.31 -15.85 1.28
C LYS A 56 3.47 -14.92 1.69
N SER A 57 4.23 -14.40 0.73
CA SER A 57 5.33 -13.46 0.99
C SER A 57 4.89 -12.00 0.97
N MET A 58 3.67 -11.71 0.49
CA MET A 58 3.13 -10.37 0.44
C MET A 58 2.84 -9.82 1.83
N LYS A 59 2.97 -8.51 1.96
CA LYS A 59 2.63 -7.76 3.17
C LYS A 59 1.64 -6.66 2.83
N CYS A 60 0.87 -6.22 3.82
CA CYS A 60 0.00 -5.06 3.63
C CYS A 60 0.83 -3.85 3.16
N GLY A 61 0.28 -3.10 2.20
CA GLY A 61 0.94 -1.98 1.54
C GLY A 61 1.83 -2.36 0.35
N ASP A 62 2.10 -3.64 0.08
CA ASP A 62 2.77 -4.05 -1.16
C ASP A 62 1.90 -3.69 -2.37
N LEU A 63 2.52 -3.19 -3.44
CA LEU A 63 1.81 -2.79 -4.66
C LEU A 63 1.87 -3.89 -5.72
N CYS A 64 0.79 -4.01 -6.47
CA CYS A 64 0.54 -5.09 -7.40
C CYS A 64 0.01 -4.52 -8.72
N PHE A 65 0.66 -4.86 -9.83
CA PHE A 65 0.07 -4.65 -11.14
C PHE A 65 -1.09 -5.61 -11.34
N PHE A 66 -2.26 -5.07 -11.69
CA PHE A 66 -3.41 -5.82 -12.15
C PHE A 66 -3.24 -6.12 -13.65
N TYR A 67 -2.98 -7.38 -13.97
CA TYR A 67 -2.63 -7.81 -15.32
C TYR A 67 -3.74 -8.68 -15.92
N HIS A 68 -4.33 -8.20 -17.01
CA HIS A 68 -5.20 -9.00 -17.85
C HIS A 68 -4.37 -10.00 -18.65
N SER A 69 -4.67 -11.29 -18.48
CA SER A 69 -4.03 -12.39 -19.18
C SER A 69 -4.90 -12.90 -20.34
N GLY A 70 -4.70 -14.13 -20.81
CA GLY A 70 -5.46 -14.67 -21.95
C GLY A 70 -5.19 -13.93 -23.27
N ARG A 71 -6.21 -13.25 -23.81
CA ARG A 71 -6.16 -12.55 -25.10
C ARG A 71 -5.60 -11.12 -25.02
N GLU A 72 -5.86 -10.40 -23.93
CA GLU A 72 -5.47 -9.00 -23.81
C GLU A 72 -3.99 -8.81 -23.45
N ARG A 73 -3.48 -9.55 -22.45
CA ARG A 73 -2.05 -9.58 -22.07
C ARG A 73 -1.44 -8.19 -21.83
N ARG A 74 -1.97 -7.48 -20.84
CA ARG A 74 -1.56 -6.09 -20.53
C ARG A 74 -1.76 -5.74 -19.06
N VAL A 75 -0.95 -4.82 -18.56
CA VAL A 75 -1.15 -4.18 -17.26
C VAL A 75 -2.23 -3.11 -17.42
N ILE A 76 -3.30 -3.20 -16.63
CA ILE A 76 -4.46 -2.28 -16.69
C ILE A 76 -4.47 -1.30 -15.54
N GLY A 77 -4.07 -1.73 -14.34
CA GLY A 77 -4.15 -0.90 -13.15
C GLY A 77 -3.21 -1.36 -12.05
N VAL A 78 -3.32 -0.70 -10.91
CA VAL A 78 -2.57 -0.97 -9.69
C VAL A 78 -3.55 -1.25 -8.55
N VAL A 79 -3.25 -2.31 -7.81
CA VAL A 79 -3.90 -2.63 -6.53
C VAL A 79 -2.84 -2.72 -5.44
N GLU A 80 -3.24 -2.62 -4.18
CA GLU A 80 -2.37 -2.82 -3.02
C GLU A 80 -2.89 -3.97 -2.17
N VAL A 81 -1.99 -4.66 -1.48
CA VAL A 81 -2.36 -5.69 -0.51
C VAL A 81 -2.88 -5.03 0.75
N VAL A 82 -4.12 -5.33 1.15
CA VAL A 82 -4.75 -4.82 2.39
C VAL A 82 -4.90 -5.90 3.45
N ARG A 83 -4.81 -7.18 3.07
CA ARG A 83 -4.76 -8.31 4.00
C ARG A 83 -3.77 -9.35 3.53
N THR A 84 -2.88 -9.77 4.43
CA THR A 84 -1.93 -10.86 4.17
C THR A 84 -2.62 -12.22 4.09
N TRP A 85 -1.87 -13.23 3.64
CA TRP A 85 -2.40 -14.56 3.36
C TRP A 85 -3.24 -15.14 4.50
N TYR A 86 -4.43 -15.63 4.17
CA TYR A 86 -5.32 -16.36 5.06
C TYR A 86 -5.91 -17.58 4.35
N SER A 87 -6.24 -18.62 5.12
CA SER A 87 -6.97 -19.79 4.60
C SER A 87 -8.41 -19.41 4.26
N THR A 88 -8.89 -19.81 3.08
CA THR A 88 -10.30 -19.65 2.68
C THR A 88 -11.17 -20.83 3.13
N THR A 89 -10.57 -21.86 3.72
CA THR A 89 -11.27 -23.02 4.28
C THR A 89 -11.12 -23.08 5.79
N ASP A 90 -12.11 -23.67 6.45
CA ASP A 90 -12.09 -23.95 7.89
C ASP A 90 -11.14 -25.11 8.26
N ASP A 91 -10.65 -25.85 7.25
CA ASP A 91 -9.70 -26.94 7.40
C ASP A 91 -8.31 -26.38 7.71
N ARG A 92 -8.05 -26.19 9.01
CA ARG A 92 -6.79 -25.64 9.57
C ARG A 92 -5.51 -26.42 9.19
N GLY A 93 -5.62 -27.52 8.45
CA GLY A 93 -4.51 -28.31 7.93
C GLY A 93 -4.26 -28.13 6.43
N ASP A 94 -5.18 -27.51 5.69
CA ASP A 94 -5.08 -27.36 4.24
C ASP A 94 -4.80 -25.91 3.83
N ASP A 95 -3.56 -25.49 4.14
CA ASP A 95 -2.98 -24.19 3.76
C ASP A 95 -2.85 -23.98 2.23
N TRP A 96 -3.41 -24.89 1.42
CA TRP A 96 -3.42 -24.81 -0.04
C TRP A 96 -4.55 -23.95 -0.59
N GLU A 97 -5.68 -23.81 0.12
CA GLU A 97 -6.77 -22.91 -0.27
C GLU A 97 -6.70 -21.64 0.57
N GLY A 98 -6.25 -20.55 -0.06
CA GLY A 98 -6.12 -19.28 0.62
C GLY A 98 -5.98 -18.11 -0.35
N ALA A 99 -6.00 -16.92 0.23
CA ALA A 99 -6.02 -15.67 -0.50
C ALA A 99 -5.29 -14.58 0.29
N VAL A 100 -4.93 -13.51 -0.41
CA VAL A 100 -4.68 -12.17 0.15
C VAL A 100 -5.86 -11.29 -0.25
N ASP A 101 -6.15 -10.21 0.48
CA ASP A 101 -7.10 -9.21 -0.03
C ASP A 101 -6.33 -8.06 -0.66
N VAL A 102 -6.79 -7.61 -1.82
CA VAL A 102 -6.22 -6.46 -2.54
C VAL A 102 -7.27 -5.37 -2.73
N ARG A 103 -6.83 -4.11 -2.63
CA ARG A 103 -7.65 -2.91 -2.84
C ARG A 103 -7.20 -2.16 -4.08
N THR A 104 -8.15 -1.67 -4.85
CA THR A 104 -7.90 -0.75 -5.97
C THR A 104 -7.09 0.46 -5.51
N VAL A 105 -6.00 0.75 -6.20
CA VAL A 105 -5.27 2.03 -6.04
C VAL A 105 -5.67 2.98 -7.16
N ALA A 106 -5.37 2.63 -8.42
CA ALA A 106 -5.76 3.41 -9.58
C ALA A 106 -5.56 2.64 -10.88
N GLU A 107 -6.21 3.11 -11.95
CA GLU A 107 -5.97 2.62 -13.32
C GLU A 107 -4.67 3.20 -13.89
N MET A 108 -4.00 2.44 -14.74
CA MET A 108 -2.87 2.95 -15.53
C MET A 108 -3.37 4.02 -16.49
N ARG A 109 -2.66 5.15 -16.62
CA ARG A 109 -3.05 6.20 -17.59
C ARG A 109 -3.07 5.66 -19.02
N ARG A 110 -2.12 4.78 -19.33
CA ARG A 110 -2.13 3.95 -20.52
C ARG A 110 -1.82 2.51 -20.14
N ALA A 111 -2.68 1.59 -20.54
CA ALA A 111 -2.42 0.16 -20.39
C ALA A 111 -1.09 -0.23 -21.08
N VAL A 112 -0.32 -1.09 -20.43
CA VAL A 112 1.00 -1.51 -20.92
C VAL A 112 0.94 -2.95 -21.43
N ASP A 113 1.02 -3.12 -22.75
CA ASP A 113 0.93 -4.42 -23.40
C ASP A 113 2.18 -5.27 -23.17
N LEU A 114 2.00 -6.60 -23.07
CA LEU A 114 3.11 -7.56 -22.99
C LEU A 114 4.05 -7.44 -24.20
N ARG A 115 3.53 -7.05 -25.37
CA ARG A 115 4.34 -6.82 -26.56
C ARG A 115 5.38 -5.74 -26.30
N ASP A 116 4.98 -4.64 -25.67
CA ASP A 116 5.84 -3.49 -25.42
C ASP A 116 6.83 -3.83 -24.29
N ILE A 117 6.38 -4.54 -23.25
CA ILE A 117 7.28 -5.09 -22.20
C ILE A 117 8.35 -6.01 -22.82
N ARG A 118 7.99 -6.84 -23.81
CA ARG A 118 8.93 -7.72 -24.51
C ARG A 118 9.91 -6.98 -25.40
N ALA A 119 9.54 -5.81 -25.92
CA ALA A 119 10.44 -4.97 -26.70
C ALA A 119 11.63 -4.49 -25.85
N GLU A 120 11.44 -4.40 -24.53
CA GLU A 120 12.48 -4.00 -23.56
C GLU A 120 13.04 -5.18 -22.75
N ALA A 121 12.89 -6.41 -23.25
CA ALA A 121 13.26 -7.62 -22.51
C ALA A 121 14.71 -7.64 -22.02
N GLU A 122 15.66 -7.03 -22.74
CA GLU A 122 17.06 -6.96 -22.33
C GLU A 122 17.24 -6.12 -21.05
N ALA A 123 16.54 -4.99 -20.97
CA ALA A 123 16.53 -4.16 -19.76
C ALA A 123 15.80 -4.85 -18.60
N MET A 124 14.83 -5.74 -18.88
CA MET A 124 13.98 -6.42 -17.89
C MET A 124 14.29 -7.92 -17.74
N LYS A 125 15.53 -8.36 -17.99
CA LYS A 125 15.88 -9.79 -18.08
C LYS A 125 15.66 -10.64 -16.82
N ASP A 126 15.62 -10.02 -15.64
CA ASP A 126 15.30 -10.67 -14.36
C ASP A 126 13.79 -10.67 -14.05
N PHE A 127 12.97 -10.02 -14.88
CA PHE A 127 11.53 -9.97 -14.67
C PHE A 127 10.92 -11.34 -14.92
N ALA A 128 10.42 -11.95 -13.85
CA ALA A 128 9.93 -13.33 -13.88
C ALA A 128 8.77 -13.53 -14.88
N LEU A 129 8.02 -12.49 -15.24
CA LEU A 129 6.97 -12.55 -16.27
C LEU A 129 7.50 -13.05 -17.62
N LEU A 130 8.69 -12.59 -18.03
CA LEU A 130 9.28 -12.91 -19.33
C LEU A 130 9.84 -14.33 -19.38
N ARG A 131 10.35 -14.81 -18.24
CA ARG A 131 10.95 -16.14 -18.08
C ARG A 131 9.94 -17.23 -17.74
N GLN A 132 8.88 -16.87 -17.03
CA GLN A 132 7.88 -17.79 -16.47
C GLN A 132 6.46 -17.29 -16.81
N PRO A 133 6.04 -17.34 -18.09
CA PRO A 133 4.77 -16.77 -18.52
C PRO A 133 3.54 -17.43 -17.87
N ARG A 134 3.66 -18.68 -17.42
CA ARG A 134 2.60 -19.44 -16.75
C ARG A 134 2.46 -19.14 -15.25
N LEU A 135 3.39 -18.39 -14.66
CA LEU A 135 3.30 -18.00 -13.25
C LEU A 135 2.28 -16.87 -13.10
N SER A 136 1.24 -17.06 -12.29
CA SER A 136 0.11 -16.12 -12.16
C SER A 136 0.34 -14.98 -11.17
N VAL A 137 1.20 -15.21 -10.17
CA VAL A 137 1.61 -14.20 -9.18
C VAL A 137 3.12 -14.06 -9.29
N VAL A 138 3.59 -12.89 -9.68
CA VAL A 138 4.96 -12.69 -10.15
C VAL A 138 5.63 -11.58 -9.34
N PRO A 139 6.83 -11.79 -8.77
CA PRO A 139 7.58 -10.69 -8.17
C PRO A 139 8.05 -9.72 -9.25
N VAL A 140 7.93 -8.44 -8.98
CA VAL A 140 8.36 -7.36 -9.86
C VAL A 140 9.55 -6.66 -9.20
N PRO A 141 10.75 -6.67 -9.81
CA PRO A 141 11.84 -5.83 -9.33
C PRO A 141 11.43 -4.35 -9.38
N GLU A 142 11.82 -3.55 -8.40
CA GLU A 142 11.49 -2.11 -8.31
C GLU A 142 11.81 -1.35 -9.60
N ARG A 143 13.02 -1.53 -10.15
CA ARG A 143 13.41 -0.97 -11.46
C ARG A 143 12.47 -1.33 -12.62
N VAL A 144 11.82 -2.49 -12.58
CA VAL A 144 10.86 -2.95 -13.60
C VAL A 144 9.50 -2.33 -13.33
N TRP A 145 9.12 -2.19 -12.06
CA TRP A 145 7.93 -1.44 -11.65
C TRP A 145 7.98 -0.01 -12.19
N ASP A 146 9.04 0.72 -11.87
CA ASP A 146 9.24 2.11 -12.31
C ASP A 146 9.16 2.23 -13.83
N ARG A 147 9.81 1.30 -14.55
CA ARG A 147 9.81 1.32 -16.01
C ARG A 147 8.43 1.04 -16.61
N ILE A 148 7.65 0.11 -16.05
CA ILE A 148 6.28 -0.15 -16.52
C ILE A 148 5.38 1.05 -16.20
N CYS A 149 5.55 1.69 -15.05
CA CYS A 149 4.86 2.93 -14.72
C CYS A 149 5.20 4.03 -15.73
N GLU A 150 6.48 4.26 -16.03
CA GLU A 150 6.93 5.23 -17.04
C GLU A 150 6.35 4.92 -18.43
N MET A 151 6.42 3.65 -18.86
CA MET A 151 5.80 3.21 -20.11
C MET A 151 4.32 3.57 -20.13
N GLY A 152 3.57 3.30 -19.05
CA GLY A 152 2.15 3.63 -18.95
C GLY A 152 1.84 5.10 -18.75
N GLY A 153 2.84 5.96 -18.57
CA GLY A 153 2.67 7.38 -18.21
C GLY A 153 2.20 7.59 -16.76
N GLY A 154 2.40 6.61 -15.89
CA GLY A 154 1.91 6.59 -14.51
C GLY A 154 0.54 5.90 -14.37
N PHE A 155 -0.01 5.96 -13.16
CA PHE A 155 -1.35 5.48 -12.80
C PHE A 155 -2.07 6.56 -11.98
N GLY A 156 -3.39 6.72 -12.18
CA GLY A 156 -4.19 7.82 -11.62
C GLY A 156 -4.01 9.18 -12.33
N GLY A 157 -4.92 10.13 -12.06
CA GLY A 157 -4.82 11.56 -12.42
C GLY A 157 -4.99 12.38 -11.14
N GLU A 158 -4.27 13.47 -10.88
CA GLU A 158 -3.92 14.61 -11.74
C GLU A 158 -2.40 14.78 -11.99
N ASP A 159 -2.06 15.56 -13.00
CA ASP A 159 -0.69 16.02 -13.27
C ASP A 159 -0.24 17.00 -12.18
N ASN A 160 0.79 16.64 -11.41
CA ASN A 160 1.71 17.62 -10.84
C ASN A 160 3.02 17.51 -11.61
N GLU A 161 3.13 18.29 -12.68
CA GLU A 161 4.42 18.64 -13.27
C GLU A 161 5.26 19.34 -12.18
N GLY A 162 6.35 18.69 -11.80
CA GLY A 162 7.53 19.33 -11.23
C GLY A 162 7.36 20.03 -9.89
N GLU A 163 7.52 19.28 -8.80
CA GLU A 163 8.21 19.80 -7.63
C GLU A 163 8.99 18.67 -6.95
N ASP A 164 10.17 19.02 -6.48
CA ASP A 164 11.27 18.15 -6.11
C ASP A 164 10.91 17.02 -5.12
N LYS A 165 11.60 15.90 -5.30
CA LYS A 165 11.67 14.79 -4.36
C LYS A 165 11.86 15.28 -2.92
N LYS A 166 10.79 15.24 -2.13
CA LYS A 166 10.85 14.91 -0.71
C LYS A 166 9.86 13.78 -0.46
N GLU A 167 10.43 12.61 -0.14
CA GLU A 167 9.69 11.49 0.45
C GLU A 167 8.92 12.01 1.67
N VAL A 168 7.61 12.18 1.50
CA VAL A 168 6.65 12.23 2.60
C VAL A 168 5.85 10.95 2.49
N LEU A 169 6.31 9.94 3.24
CA LEU A 169 5.65 8.65 3.38
C LEU A 169 4.40 8.86 4.24
N SER A 170 3.24 9.07 3.63
CA SER A 170 1.94 9.15 4.32
C SER A 170 1.17 7.82 4.17
N ASP A 171 0.74 7.27 5.29
CA ASP A 171 -0.08 6.06 5.41
C ASP A 171 -1.54 6.48 5.69
N PRO A 172 -2.49 6.28 4.76
CA PRO A 172 -3.85 6.84 4.85
C PRO A 172 -4.76 6.20 5.92
N GLU A 173 -4.32 5.17 6.64
CA GLU A 173 -5.12 4.56 7.74
C GLU A 173 -4.53 4.79 9.14
N ARG A 174 -3.38 5.49 9.24
CA ARG A 174 -2.71 5.83 10.52
C ARG A 174 -2.20 7.26 10.60
N ASP A 175 -2.57 8.11 9.65
CA ASP A 175 -2.14 9.51 9.68
C ASP A 175 -3.07 10.30 10.61
N PHE A 176 -2.63 10.55 11.84
CA PHE A 176 -3.15 11.69 12.59
C PHE A 176 -2.81 13.01 11.88
N GLY A 177 -1.98 13.00 10.83
CA GLY A 177 -1.56 14.17 10.07
C GLY A 177 -0.69 15.12 10.88
N ILE A 178 0.05 14.58 11.86
CA ILE A 178 0.97 15.37 12.68
C ILE A 178 2.06 15.93 11.76
N VAL A 179 2.03 17.24 11.54
CA VAL A 179 3.03 17.96 10.74
C VAL A 179 4.23 18.26 11.64
N TYR A 180 5.44 18.06 11.13
CA TYR A 180 6.70 18.40 11.83
C TYR A 180 7.45 19.49 11.04
N ASP A 181 8.17 20.37 11.74
CA ASP A 181 9.06 21.34 11.10
C ASP A 181 10.46 20.78 10.80
N ASP A 182 11.31 21.64 10.22
CA ASP A 182 12.68 21.31 9.82
C ASP A 182 13.63 21.02 11.00
N GLN A 183 13.21 21.33 12.23
CA GLN A 183 13.92 21.00 13.46
C GLN A 183 13.34 19.77 14.18
N GLY A 184 12.27 19.18 13.64
CA GLY A 184 11.61 17.99 14.17
C GLY A 184 10.60 18.28 15.28
N PHE A 185 10.17 19.53 15.47
CA PHE A 185 9.09 19.86 16.40
C PHE A 185 7.72 19.69 15.73
N ILE A 186 6.72 19.33 16.52
CA ILE A 186 5.34 19.18 16.06
C ILE A 186 4.73 20.56 15.78
N GLN A 187 4.28 20.76 14.55
CA GLN A 187 3.49 21.91 14.10
C GLN A 187 1.99 21.61 14.28
N ILE A 188 1.53 21.72 15.52
CA ILE A 188 0.13 21.42 15.92
C ILE A 188 -0.88 22.18 15.04
N LEU A 189 -0.61 23.46 14.74
CA LEU A 189 -1.51 24.33 13.97
C LEU A 189 -1.74 23.89 12.52
N GLN A 190 -0.87 23.02 11.98
CA GLN A 190 -0.95 22.53 10.62
C GLN A 190 -1.43 21.08 10.54
N SER A 191 -1.69 20.46 11.69
CA SER A 191 -2.12 19.06 11.76
C SER A 191 -3.65 18.97 11.70
N PRO A 192 -4.25 17.97 11.05
CA PRO A 192 -5.69 17.89 10.79
C PRO A 192 -6.56 17.55 12.00
N PHE A 193 -5.98 17.22 13.17
CA PHE A 193 -6.70 17.23 14.47
C PHE A 193 -6.78 18.63 15.11
N PHE A 194 -6.26 19.67 14.43
CA PHE A 194 -6.39 21.04 14.88
C PHE A 194 -7.79 21.58 14.62
N ASP A 195 -8.70 21.33 15.57
CA ASP A 195 -10.06 21.88 15.61
C ASP A 195 -10.24 22.69 16.91
N VAL A 196 -9.80 23.95 16.87
CA VAL A 196 -10.00 24.90 17.98
C VAL A 196 -11.44 25.39 17.93
N ASP A 197 -12.29 24.77 18.73
CA ASP A 197 -13.64 25.25 18.99
C ASP A 197 -13.61 26.27 20.15
N LEU A 198 -13.66 27.56 19.79
CA LEU A 198 -13.70 28.66 20.75
C LEU A 198 -15.03 28.76 21.52
N GLU A 199 -16.04 27.93 21.20
CA GLU A 199 -17.25 27.78 22.02
C GLU A 199 -17.04 26.80 23.20
N VAL A 200 -16.01 25.95 23.14
CA VAL A 200 -15.69 24.92 24.14
C VAL A 200 -14.44 25.28 24.95
N ASP A 201 -13.41 25.80 24.28
CA ASP A 201 -12.12 26.12 24.89
C ASP A 201 -11.99 27.64 25.09
N HIS A 202 -12.07 28.10 26.35
CA HIS A 202 -12.06 29.54 26.66
C HIS A 202 -10.70 30.21 26.45
N THR A 203 -9.63 29.41 26.43
CA THR A 203 -8.27 29.85 26.13
C THR A 203 -7.53 28.81 25.29
N VAL A 204 -6.45 29.22 24.62
CA VAL A 204 -5.56 28.32 23.87
C VAL A 204 -4.98 27.22 24.77
N ASN A 205 -4.77 27.51 26.07
CA ASN A 205 -4.27 26.52 27.02
C ASN A 205 -5.32 25.43 27.33
N ASP A 206 -6.60 25.80 27.41
CA ASP A 206 -7.67 24.82 27.66
C ASP A 206 -7.79 23.82 26.49
N TYR A 207 -7.66 24.33 25.26
CA TYR A 207 -7.58 23.51 24.06
C TYR A 207 -6.37 22.57 24.09
N ILE A 208 -5.18 23.11 24.42
CA ILE A 208 -3.94 22.33 24.50
C ILE A 208 -4.06 21.21 25.54
N ASP A 209 -4.58 21.51 26.73
CA ASP A 209 -4.76 20.51 27.80
C ASP A 209 -5.74 19.41 27.39
N ARG A 210 -6.80 19.75 26.65
CA ARG A 210 -7.77 18.78 26.12
C ARG A 210 -7.17 17.85 25.08
N ILE A 211 -6.35 18.37 24.17
CA ILE A 211 -5.74 17.54 23.11
C ILE A 211 -4.48 16.82 23.58
N LEU A 212 -3.87 17.23 24.71
CA LEU A 212 -2.58 16.73 25.18
C LEU A 212 -2.56 15.22 25.32
N GLU A 213 -3.58 14.62 25.93
CA GLU A 213 -3.67 13.17 26.11
C GLU A 213 -3.75 12.43 24.77
N THR A 214 -4.48 13.00 23.80
CA THR A 214 -4.62 12.43 22.46
C THR A 214 -3.30 12.55 21.68
N VAL A 215 -2.62 13.69 21.78
CA VAL A 215 -1.31 13.93 21.16
C VAL A 215 -0.25 13.02 21.77
N VAL A 216 -0.22 12.86 23.10
CA VAL A 216 0.69 11.96 23.80
C VAL A 216 0.50 10.53 23.31
N LEU A 217 -0.75 10.03 23.27
CA LEU A 217 -1.03 8.68 22.79
C LEU A 217 -0.64 8.49 21.32
N ALA A 218 -0.91 9.48 20.47
CA ALA A 218 -0.50 9.44 19.06
C ALA A 218 1.03 9.43 18.91
N VAL A 219 1.74 10.25 19.69
CA VAL A 219 3.21 10.32 19.68
C VAL A 219 3.83 9.05 20.24
N GLU A 220 3.29 8.47 21.32
CA GLU A 220 3.75 7.20 21.89
C GLU A 220 3.56 6.03 20.92
N ASP A 221 2.43 6.00 20.21
CA ASP A 221 2.13 4.98 19.20
C ASP A 221 3.03 5.12 17.96
N GLN A 222 3.35 6.36 17.56
CA GLN A 222 4.19 6.65 16.39
C GLN A 222 5.71 6.55 16.65
N LEU A 223 6.20 7.03 17.80
CA LEU A 223 7.64 7.12 18.09
C LEU A 223 8.19 5.94 18.90
N GLY A 224 7.33 5.03 19.39
CA GLY A 224 7.77 3.80 20.06
C GLY A 224 8.70 4.05 21.25
N THR A 225 9.87 3.39 21.30
CA THR A 225 10.83 3.46 22.43
C THR A 225 11.78 4.67 22.42
N VAL A 226 11.52 5.68 21.60
CA VAL A 226 12.34 6.90 21.57
C VAL A 226 11.95 7.80 22.76
N GLU A 227 12.95 8.29 23.50
CA GLU A 227 12.73 9.23 24.60
C GLU A 227 12.35 10.60 24.02
N TRP A 228 11.11 11.05 24.26
CA TRP A 228 10.59 12.32 23.77
C TRP A 228 10.13 13.20 24.94
N ARG A 229 10.10 14.52 24.74
CA ARG A 229 9.68 15.49 25.76
C ARG A 229 8.84 16.59 25.13
N LEU A 230 7.67 16.84 25.69
CA LEU A 230 6.91 18.06 25.43
C LEU A 230 7.61 19.24 26.11
N ALA A 231 8.04 20.21 25.32
CA ALA A 231 8.58 21.48 25.80
C ALA A 231 7.67 22.60 25.31
N ALA A 232 7.00 23.29 26.23
CA ALA A 232 6.36 24.56 25.93
C ALA A 232 7.44 25.64 25.99
N ASP A 233 7.82 26.22 24.85
CA ASP A 233 8.72 27.37 24.82
C ASP A 233 7.90 28.64 25.11
N PRO A 234 8.14 29.36 26.23
CA PRO A 234 7.45 30.59 26.50
C PRO A 234 8.03 31.69 25.62
N LYS A 235 7.37 31.98 24.49
CA LYS A 235 7.50 33.27 23.83
C LYS A 235 6.44 34.23 24.32
#